data_AF-A0A1S6ERT9-F1
#
_entry.id   AF-A0A1S6ERT9-F1
#
_cell.length_a   1.000
_cell.length_b   1.000
_cell.length_c   1.000
_cell.angle_alpha   90.00
_cell.angle_beta   90.00
_cell.angle_gamma   90.00
#
_symmetry.space_group_name_H-M   'P 1'
#
loop_
_entity.id
_entity.type
_entity.pdbx_description
1 polymer ?
#
loop_
_entity_poly.entity_id
_entity_poly.type
_entity_poly.pdbx_seq_one_letter_code
_entity_poly.pdbx_strand_id
1 'polypeptide(L)'
;MTSRSDPSLPSIAVKLLGGLALAAVGAVTGYSLVDVLEGRSWSDSLAVVMAVALIAVGVLSAITLVLRPSTVPRGCGLLQVVVLMLAGLLFLAPMYAPASVSPDVVFAGIVVILGIQTVANLMLWRAADEMLRRVMADTSVIAFWVLQTALFLYAAAERLGLVATISGWGLIGILMAVYLVASIAASARRGIH
;
A
#
# COMPACT_ATOMS: atom_id res chain seq x y z
N MET A 1 37.59 -27.24 12.10
CA MET A 1 36.94 -27.13 10.78
C MET A 1 35.45 -27.43 10.95
N THR A 2 34.63 -26.39 11.15
CA THR A 2 33.17 -26.53 11.28
C THR A 2 32.55 -26.48 9.89
N SER A 3 31.93 -27.59 9.49
CA SER A 3 31.15 -27.72 8.27
C SER A 3 30.08 -26.61 8.21
N ARG A 4 30.19 -25.70 7.24
CA ARG A 4 29.09 -24.82 6.84
C ARG A 4 28.06 -25.70 6.15
N SER A 5 26.97 -26.01 6.84
CA SER A 5 25.77 -26.53 6.20
C SER A 5 25.20 -25.42 5.31
N ASP A 6 25.40 -25.51 4.00
CA ASP A 6 24.71 -24.68 3.03
C ASP A 6 23.19 -24.88 3.18
N PRO A 7 22.38 -23.80 3.23
CA PRO A 7 20.93 -23.94 3.23
C PRO A 7 20.50 -24.62 1.94
N SER A 8 19.80 -25.75 2.05
CA SER A 8 19.25 -26.48 0.91
C SER A 8 18.31 -25.56 0.14
N LEU A 9 18.62 -25.30 -1.12
CA LEU A 9 17.75 -24.51 -2.00
C LEU A 9 16.37 -25.17 -2.05
N PRO A 10 15.28 -24.44 -1.79
CA PRO A 10 13.93 -25.01 -1.81
C PRO A 10 13.65 -25.61 -3.19
N SER A 11 13.07 -26.81 -3.20
CA SER A 11 12.79 -27.54 -4.43
C SER A 11 11.86 -26.73 -5.35
N ILE A 12 12.00 -26.90 -6.66
CA ILE A 12 11.15 -26.24 -7.67
C ILE A 12 9.66 -26.51 -7.38
N ALA A 13 9.34 -27.70 -6.86
CA ALA A 13 7.99 -28.07 -6.44
C ALA A 13 7.44 -27.15 -5.33
N VAL A 14 8.26 -26.80 -4.34
CA VAL A 14 7.85 -25.87 -3.26
C VAL A 14 7.60 -24.47 -3.82
N LYS A 15 8.41 -24.00 -4.78
CA LYS A 15 8.20 -22.70 -5.43
C LYS A 15 6.92 -22.68 -6.27
N LEU A 16 6.65 -23.73 -7.03
CA LEU A 16 5.43 -23.87 -7.83
C LEU A 16 4.19 -23.95 -6.94
N LEU A 17 4.22 -24.77 -5.88
CA LEU A 17 3.12 -24.88 -4.93
C LEU A 17 2.88 -23.54 -4.19
N GLY A 18 3.94 -22.86 -3.78
CA GLY A 18 3.85 -21.54 -3.17
C GLY A 18 3.26 -20.49 -4.11
N GLY A 19 3.70 -20.45 -5.37
CA GLY A 19 3.15 -19.56 -6.39
C GLY A 19 1.68 -19.83 -6.68
N LEU A 20 1.29 -21.11 -6.75
CA LEU A 20 -0.09 -21.51 -7.00
C LEU A 20 -1.01 -21.19 -5.81
N ALA A 21 -0.52 -21.36 -4.58
CA ALA A 21 -1.24 -20.94 -3.38
C ALA A 21 -1.45 -19.41 -3.34
N LEU A 22 -0.42 -18.62 -3.66
CA LEU A 22 -0.54 -17.16 -3.75
C LEU A 22 -1.52 -16.72 -4.85
N ALA A 23 -1.48 -17.38 -6.01
CA ALA A 23 -2.43 -17.13 -7.09
C ALA A 23 -3.87 -17.46 -6.68
N ALA A 24 -4.09 -18.57 -5.97
CA ALA A 24 -5.40 -18.94 -5.45
C ALA A 24 -5.91 -17.92 -4.42
N VAL A 25 -5.07 -17.50 -3.47
CA VAL A 25 -5.42 -16.46 -2.50
C VAL A 25 -5.76 -15.15 -3.20
N GLY A 26 -4.97 -14.75 -4.20
CA GLY A 26 -5.24 -13.57 -5.02
C GLY A 26 -6.57 -13.67 -5.78
N ALA A 27 -6.86 -14.82 -6.38
CA ALA A 27 -8.11 -15.05 -7.11
C ALA A 27 -9.34 -15.02 -6.19
N VAL A 28 -9.27 -15.68 -5.02
CA VAL A 28 -10.36 -15.67 -4.03
C VAL A 28 -10.60 -14.26 -3.49
N THR A 29 -9.53 -13.52 -3.19
CA THR A 29 -9.61 -12.14 -2.72
C THR A 29 -10.18 -11.22 -3.81
N GLY A 30 -9.78 -11.41 -5.07
CA GLY A 30 -10.30 -10.65 -6.20
C GLY A 30 -11.78 -10.92 -6.46
N TYR A 31 -12.20 -12.19 -6.40
CA TYR A 31 -13.60 -12.59 -6.58
C TYR A 31 -14.49 -12.03 -5.47
N SER A 32 -14.11 -12.19 -4.20
CA SER A 32 -14.88 -11.64 -3.08
C SER A 32 -14.93 -10.12 -3.07
N LEU A 33 -13.90 -9.47 -3.62
CA LEU A 33 -13.88 -8.03 -3.77
C LEU A 33 -14.94 -7.56 -4.76
N VAL A 34 -15.22 -8.28 -5.86
CA VAL A 34 -16.26 -7.90 -6.82
C VAL A 34 -17.61 -7.74 -6.12
N ASP A 35 -18.03 -8.71 -5.33
CA ASP A 35 -19.29 -8.66 -4.56
C ASP A 35 -19.34 -7.46 -3.60
N VAL A 36 -18.21 -7.13 -2.98
CA VAL A 36 -18.10 -5.98 -2.06
C VAL A 36 -18.18 -4.64 -2.80
N LEU A 37 -17.75 -4.60 -4.07
CA LEU A 37 -17.70 -3.41 -4.91
C LEU A 37 -19.01 -3.14 -5.65
N GLU A 38 -19.91 -4.12 -5.78
CA GLU A 38 -21.18 -3.95 -6.47
C GLU A 38 -22.02 -2.81 -5.83
N GLY A 39 -22.60 -1.96 -6.69
CA GLY A 39 -23.46 -0.86 -6.28
C GLY A 39 -22.74 0.37 -5.68
N ARG A 40 -21.40 0.38 -5.59
CA ARG A 40 -20.64 1.53 -5.08
C ARG A 40 -20.23 2.53 -6.14
N SER A 41 -19.98 3.77 -5.71
CA SER A 41 -19.33 4.76 -6.56
C SER A 41 -17.91 4.29 -6.91
N TRP A 42 -17.40 4.64 -8.10
CA TRP A 42 -16.05 4.23 -8.51
C TRP A 42 -14.96 4.72 -7.54
N SER A 43 -15.15 5.88 -6.91
CA SER A 43 -14.22 6.44 -5.92
C SER A 43 -14.19 5.60 -4.64
N ASP A 44 -15.36 5.15 -4.18
CA ASP A 44 -15.46 4.28 -3.00
C ASP A 44 -14.92 2.89 -3.30
N SER A 45 -15.16 2.38 -4.51
CA SER A 45 -14.58 1.12 -4.96
C SER A 45 -13.07 1.17 -4.98
N LEU A 46 -12.49 2.25 -5.52
CA LEU A 46 -11.05 2.45 -5.53
C LEU A 46 -10.48 2.56 -4.11
N ALA A 47 -11.15 3.29 -3.20
CA ALA A 47 -10.74 3.39 -1.80
C ALA A 47 -10.68 2.03 -1.10
N VAL A 48 -11.70 1.17 -1.31
CA VAL A 48 -11.75 -0.19 -0.74
C VAL A 48 -10.63 -1.06 -1.31
N VAL A 49 -10.44 -1.03 -2.64
CA VAL A 49 -9.35 -1.77 -3.31
C VAL A 49 -8.00 -1.38 -2.73
N MET A 50 -7.75 -0.07 -2.58
CA MET A 50 -6.50 0.43 -2.01
C MET A 50 -6.36 0.05 -0.54
N ALA A 51 -7.42 0.11 0.26
CA ALA A 51 -7.39 -0.33 1.65
C ALA A 51 -7.03 -1.82 1.77
N VAL A 52 -7.68 -2.68 0.98
CA VAL A 52 -7.41 -4.12 0.94
C VAL A 52 -5.96 -4.38 0.51
N ALA A 53 -5.48 -3.71 -0.54
CA ALA A 53 -4.10 -3.86 -0.99
C ALA A 53 -3.09 -3.46 0.09
N LEU A 54 -3.27 -2.30 0.74
CA LEU A 54 -2.38 -1.81 1.78
C LEU A 54 -2.38 -2.72 3.01
N ILE A 55 -3.56 -3.16 3.45
CA ILE A 55 -3.70 -4.10 4.57
C ILE A 55 -3.07 -5.45 4.21
N ALA A 56 -3.29 -5.98 3.02
CA ALA A 56 -2.71 -7.24 2.57
C ALA A 56 -1.17 -7.17 2.57
N VAL A 57 -0.58 -6.10 2.02
CA VAL A 57 0.87 -5.89 2.06
C VAL A 57 1.37 -5.71 3.51
N GLY A 58 0.60 -5.04 4.37
CA GLY A 58 0.89 -4.92 5.80
C GLY A 58 0.92 -6.28 6.52
N VAL A 59 -0.08 -7.13 6.28
CA VAL A 59 -0.17 -8.48 6.81
C VAL A 59 0.97 -9.36 6.31
N LEU A 60 1.27 -9.33 5.01
CA LEU A 60 2.41 -10.05 4.44
C LEU A 60 3.72 -9.58 5.07
N SER A 61 3.89 -8.27 5.29
CA SER A 61 5.05 -7.70 5.97
C SER A 61 5.14 -8.15 7.44
N ALA A 62 4.00 -8.33 8.11
CA ALA A 62 3.96 -8.84 9.48
C ALA A 62 4.34 -10.33 9.54
N ILE A 63 3.80 -11.13 8.61
CA ILE A 63 4.12 -12.55 8.48
C ILE A 63 5.62 -12.73 8.22
N THR A 64 6.19 -11.98 7.28
CA THR A 64 7.63 -12.06 6.99
C THR A 64 8.48 -11.66 8.18
N LEU A 65 8.06 -10.65 8.97
CA LEU A 65 8.76 -10.24 10.19
C LEU A 65 8.77 -11.34 11.27
N VAL A 66 7.65 -12.07 11.41
CA VAL A 66 7.48 -13.15 12.39
C VAL A 66 8.22 -14.42 11.97
N LEU A 67 8.14 -14.79 10.68
CA LEU A 67 8.77 -16.00 10.14
C LEU A 67 10.28 -15.82 9.87
N ARG A 68 10.80 -14.59 9.97
CA ARG A 68 12.21 -14.30 9.70
C ARG A 68 13.13 -15.05 10.69
N PRO A 69 14.27 -15.60 10.23
CA PRO A 69 15.27 -16.19 11.12
C PRO A 69 15.80 -15.20 12.15
N SER A 70 16.11 -15.68 13.37
CA SER A 70 16.63 -14.84 14.46
C SER A 70 17.98 -14.19 14.15
N THR A 71 18.70 -14.68 13.14
CA THR A 71 19.98 -14.16 12.66
C THR A 71 19.86 -12.88 11.83
N VAL A 72 18.68 -12.58 11.28
CA VAL A 72 18.42 -11.35 10.51
C VAL A 72 17.97 -10.26 11.48
N PRO A 73 18.52 -9.04 11.48
CA PRO A 73 18.04 -7.95 12.34
C PRO A 73 16.55 -7.60 12.06
N ARG A 74 15.81 -7.13 13.07
CA ARG A 74 14.39 -6.74 12.93
C ARG A 74 14.18 -5.55 11.98
N GLY A 75 15.23 -4.76 11.75
CA GLY A 75 15.17 -3.55 10.91
C GLY A 75 14.02 -2.61 11.32
N CYS A 76 13.49 -1.88 10.34
CA CYS A 76 12.31 -1.03 10.48
C CYS A 76 10.99 -1.74 10.13
N GLY A 77 10.99 -3.08 10.04
CA GLY A 77 9.86 -3.86 9.50
C GLY A 77 8.55 -3.71 10.29
N LEU A 78 8.61 -3.60 11.62
CA LEU A 78 7.42 -3.36 12.43
C LEU A 78 6.77 -2.01 12.10
N LEU A 79 7.60 -0.98 11.88
CA LEU A 79 7.11 0.35 11.56
C LEU A 79 6.46 0.40 10.17
N GLN A 80 7.02 -0.33 9.21
CA GLN A 80 6.41 -0.54 7.89
C GLN A 80 5.02 -1.19 8.00
N VAL A 81 4.89 -2.23 8.82
CA VAL A 81 3.59 -2.90 9.08
C VAL A 81 2.58 -1.90 9.63
N VAL A 82 2.96 -1.14 10.67
CA VAL A 82 2.07 -0.15 11.28
C VAL A 82 1.62 0.91 10.27
N VAL A 83 2.55 1.46 9.49
CA VAL A 83 2.26 2.47 8.46
C VAL A 83 1.29 1.94 7.40
N LEU A 84 1.46 0.70 6.93
CA LEU A 84 0.57 0.10 5.93
C LEU A 84 -0.84 -0.16 6.48
N MET A 85 -0.92 -0.67 7.71
CA MET A 85 -2.22 -0.93 8.36
C MET A 85 -2.98 0.37 8.63
N LEU A 86 -2.31 1.41 9.14
CA LEU A 86 -2.90 2.72 9.36
C LEU A 86 -3.33 3.39 8.04
N ALA A 87 -2.54 3.24 6.96
CA ALA A 87 -2.92 3.76 5.64
C ALA A 87 -4.19 3.11 5.11
N GLY A 88 -4.34 1.79 5.23
CA GLY A 88 -5.58 1.10 4.86
C GLY A 88 -6.77 1.53 5.73
N LEU A 89 -6.55 1.71 7.03
CA LEU A 89 -7.58 2.20 7.95
C LEU A 89 -8.05 3.62 7.59
N LEU A 90 -7.16 4.50 7.14
CA LEU A 90 -7.52 5.85 6.71
C LEU A 90 -8.48 5.86 5.49
N PHE A 91 -8.43 4.84 4.63
CA PHE A 91 -9.39 4.69 3.54
C PHE A 91 -10.73 4.10 4.00
N LEU A 92 -10.72 3.16 4.96
CA LEU A 92 -11.95 2.52 5.46
C LEU A 92 -12.72 3.40 6.47
N ALA A 93 -12.01 4.17 7.30
CA ALA A 93 -12.60 4.94 8.38
C ALA A 93 -13.74 5.88 7.93
N PRO A 94 -13.56 6.77 6.93
CA PRO A 94 -14.64 7.67 6.51
C PRO A 94 -15.82 6.95 5.85
N MET A 95 -15.63 5.72 5.35
CA MET A 95 -16.69 4.95 4.68
C MET A 95 -17.59 4.21 5.68
N TYR A 96 -17.01 3.69 6.76
CA TYR A 96 -17.70 2.76 7.65
C TYR A 96 -17.94 3.30 9.06
N ALA A 97 -17.05 4.14 9.59
CA ALA A 97 -17.19 4.67 10.95
C ALA A 97 -18.43 5.57 11.16
N PRO A 98 -18.90 6.35 10.16
CA PRO A 98 -20.12 7.15 10.30
C PRO A 98 -21.40 6.34 10.60
N ALA A 99 -21.39 5.02 10.39
CA ALA A 99 -22.51 4.15 10.75
C ALA A 99 -22.70 4.00 12.27
N SER A 100 -21.67 4.33 13.07
CA SER A 100 -21.67 4.13 14.53
C SER A 100 -21.24 5.35 15.32
N VAL A 101 -20.59 6.32 14.68
CA VAL A 101 -19.98 7.49 15.31
C VAL A 101 -20.33 8.75 14.50
N SER A 102 -20.56 9.88 15.17
CA SER A 102 -20.85 11.15 14.49
C SER A 102 -19.72 11.57 13.53
N PRO A 103 -20.01 12.17 12.37
CA PRO A 103 -19.01 12.57 11.37
C PRO A 103 -17.87 13.43 11.93
N ASP A 104 -18.16 14.36 12.84
CA ASP A 104 -17.16 15.26 13.42
C ASP A 104 -16.09 14.48 14.22
N VAL A 105 -16.53 13.48 14.98
CA VAL A 105 -15.64 12.60 15.76
C VAL A 105 -14.85 11.68 14.84
N VAL A 106 -15.46 11.16 13.77
CA VAL A 106 -14.75 10.37 12.75
C VAL A 106 -13.64 11.20 12.11
N PHE A 107 -13.94 12.44 11.71
CA PHE A 107 -12.97 13.34 11.10
C PHE A 107 -11.83 13.70 12.08
N ALA A 108 -12.15 14.01 13.33
CA ALA A 108 -11.13 14.23 14.37
C ALA A 108 -10.23 13.01 14.55
N GLY A 109 -10.80 11.80 14.55
CA GLY A 109 -10.05 10.54 14.58
C GLY A 109 -9.13 10.38 13.37
N ILE A 110 -9.60 10.69 12.16
CA ILE A 110 -8.79 10.67 10.93
C ILE A 110 -7.61 11.63 11.04
N VAL A 111 -7.80 12.84 11.57
CA VAL A 111 -6.71 13.81 11.79
C VAL A 111 -5.66 13.25 12.75
N VAL A 112 -6.08 12.61 13.85
CA VAL A 112 -5.16 11.98 14.80
C VAL A 112 -4.38 10.84 14.14
N ILE A 113 -5.07 9.96 13.40
CA ILE A 113 -4.43 8.85 12.69
C ILE A 113 -3.44 9.38 11.65
N LEU A 114 -3.78 10.44 10.91
CA LEU A 114 -2.86 11.11 9.98
C LEU A 114 -1.62 11.64 10.69
N GLY A 115 -1.78 12.26 11.86
CA GLY A 115 -0.64 12.71 12.68
C GLY A 115 0.29 11.56 13.05
N ILE A 116 -0.26 10.45 13.57
CA ILE A 116 0.50 9.24 13.91
C ILE A 116 1.18 8.67 12.66
N GLN A 117 0.46 8.61 11.53
CA GLN A 117 0.95 8.12 10.25
C GLN A 117 2.13 8.94 9.75
N THR A 118 2.07 10.26 9.83
CA THR A 118 3.17 11.15 9.44
C THR A 118 4.41 10.92 10.30
N VAL A 119 4.25 10.85 11.63
CA VAL A 119 5.36 10.59 12.55
C VAL A 119 5.98 9.21 12.27
N ALA A 120 5.17 8.19 12.06
CA ALA A 120 5.63 6.84 11.73
C ALA A 120 6.42 6.82 10.41
N ASN A 121 5.94 7.52 9.36
CA ASN A 121 6.67 7.64 8.10
C ASN A 121 8.02 8.38 8.25
N LEU A 122 8.07 9.42 9.08
CA LEU A 122 9.32 10.14 9.36
C LEU A 122 10.32 9.25 10.13
N MET A 123 9.83 8.50 11.12
CA MET A 123 10.65 7.52 11.84
C MET A 123 11.15 6.42 10.90
N LEU A 124 10.31 5.97 9.96
CA LEU A 124 10.65 4.97 8.96
C LEU A 124 11.77 5.48 8.06
N TRP A 125 11.70 6.72 7.57
CA TRP A 125 12.75 7.32 6.76
C TRP A 125 14.10 7.41 7.50
N ARG A 126 14.05 7.76 8.80
CA ARG A 126 15.25 7.84 9.64
C ARG A 126 15.86 6.46 9.91
N ALA A 127 15.02 5.44 10.10
CA ALA A 127 15.46 4.07 10.37
C ALA A 127 15.75 3.24 9.10
N ALA A 128 15.35 3.75 7.93
CA ALA A 128 15.57 3.08 6.65
C ALA A 128 17.06 2.95 6.35
N ASP A 129 17.44 1.81 5.78
CA ASP A 129 18.73 1.67 5.15
C ASP A 129 18.81 2.48 3.85
N GLU A 130 20.00 2.55 3.26
CA GLU A 130 20.24 3.33 2.06
C GLU A 130 19.49 2.77 0.83
N MET A 131 19.24 1.47 0.77
CA MET A 131 18.50 0.85 -0.33
C MET A 131 17.03 1.26 -0.28
N LEU A 132 16.38 1.10 0.88
CA LEU A 132 14.98 1.46 1.11
C LEU A 132 14.77 2.97 0.95
N ARG A 133 15.69 3.79 1.48
CA ARG A 133 15.64 5.25 1.31
C ARG A 133 15.60 5.65 -0.15
N ARG A 134 16.43 5.01 -0.98
CA ARG A 134 16.45 5.28 -2.42
C ARG A 134 15.21 4.74 -3.16
N VAL A 135 14.68 3.58 -2.78
CA VAL A 135 13.41 3.07 -3.34
C VAL A 135 12.28 4.06 -3.06
N MET A 136 12.18 4.57 -1.83
CA MET A 136 11.18 5.58 -1.47
C MET A 136 11.35 6.89 -2.25
N ALA A 137 12.59 7.34 -2.45
CA ALA A 137 12.89 8.52 -3.26
C ALA A 137 12.47 8.32 -4.74
N ASP A 138 12.85 7.20 -5.35
CA ASP A 138 12.48 6.88 -6.74
C ASP A 138 10.95 6.78 -6.91
N THR A 139 10.28 6.13 -5.95
CA THR A 139 8.82 6.03 -5.92
C THR A 139 8.18 7.42 -5.93
N SER A 140 8.69 8.31 -5.09
CA SER A 140 8.19 9.69 -4.99
C SER A 140 8.43 10.47 -6.27
N VAL A 141 9.59 10.32 -6.91
CA VAL A 141 9.91 10.98 -8.19
C VAL A 141 9.00 10.49 -9.32
N ILE A 142 8.80 9.17 -9.45
CA ILE A 142 7.91 8.59 -10.46
C ILE A 142 6.48 9.06 -10.22
N ALA A 143 5.97 8.92 -9.00
CA ALA A 143 4.62 9.33 -8.65
C ALA A 143 4.40 10.82 -8.89
N PHE A 144 5.35 11.67 -8.47
CA PHE A 144 5.31 13.11 -8.69
C PHE A 144 5.18 13.46 -10.18
N TRP A 145 6.06 12.94 -11.04
CA TRP A 145 6.01 13.28 -12.46
C TRP A 145 4.73 12.80 -13.16
N VAL A 146 4.28 11.58 -12.83
CA VAL A 146 3.05 11.02 -13.38
C VAL A 146 1.83 11.84 -12.94
N LEU A 147 1.69 12.11 -11.65
CA LEU A 147 0.54 12.84 -11.11
C LEU A 147 0.56 14.31 -11.47
N GLN A 148 1.71 14.98 -11.42
CA GLN A 148 1.83 16.39 -11.81
C GLN A 148 1.37 16.59 -13.25
N THR A 149 1.82 15.73 -14.17
CA THR A 149 1.45 15.80 -15.58
C THR A 149 -0.04 15.49 -15.76
N ALA A 150 -0.54 14.42 -15.16
CA ALA A 150 -1.93 14.01 -15.27
C ALA A 150 -2.90 15.05 -14.68
N LEU A 151 -2.60 15.59 -13.49
CA LEU A 151 -3.42 16.60 -12.82
C LEU A 151 -3.41 17.93 -13.57
N PHE A 152 -2.29 18.33 -14.17
CA PHE A 152 -2.25 19.54 -14.99
C PHE A 152 -3.14 19.42 -16.24
N LEU A 153 -3.02 18.32 -16.97
CA LEU A 153 -3.86 18.06 -18.15
C LEU A 153 -5.33 17.94 -17.77
N TYR A 154 -5.63 17.26 -16.67
CA TYR A 154 -6.99 17.13 -16.14
C TYR A 154 -7.58 18.49 -15.75
N ALA A 155 -6.85 19.30 -14.98
CA ALA A 155 -7.31 20.62 -14.55
C ALA A 155 -7.53 21.57 -15.75
N ALA A 156 -6.68 21.50 -16.78
CA ALA A 156 -6.88 22.23 -18.02
C ALA A 156 -8.16 21.77 -18.75
N ALA A 157 -8.36 20.45 -18.88
CA ALA A 157 -9.54 19.88 -19.51
C ALA A 157 -10.84 20.23 -18.75
N GLU A 158 -10.81 20.19 -17.42
CA GLU A 158 -11.94 20.59 -16.55
C GLU A 158 -12.25 22.07 -16.74
N ARG A 159 -11.22 22.93 -16.75
CA ARG A 159 -11.41 24.37 -16.95
C ARG A 159 -11.97 24.72 -18.33
N LEU A 160 -11.67 23.91 -19.34
CA LEU A 160 -12.22 24.01 -20.70
C LEU A 160 -13.60 23.37 -20.85
N GLY A 161 -14.14 22.73 -19.81
CA GLY A 161 -15.45 22.06 -19.84
C GLY A 161 -15.46 20.74 -20.62
N LEU A 162 -14.29 20.12 -20.84
CA LEU A 162 -14.15 18.87 -21.60
C LEU A 162 -14.41 17.62 -20.76
N VAL A 163 -14.27 17.72 -19.43
CA VAL A 163 -14.44 16.61 -18.48
C VAL A 163 -15.19 17.06 -17.24
N ALA A 164 -15.80 16.11 -16.53
CA ALA A 164 -16.48 16.36 -15.26
C ALA A 164 -15.51 16.47 -14.07
N THR A 165 -15.92 17.20 -13.04
CA THR A 165 -15.19 17.34 -11.77
C THR A 165 -15.12 16.01 -11.02
N ILE A 166 -13.91 15.61 -10.65
CA ILE A 166 -13.63 14.46 -9.79
C ILE A 166 -13.59 14.96 -8.35
N SER A 167 -14.24 14.23 -7.44
CA SER A 167 -14.22 14.57 -6.02
C SER A 167 -12.80 14.45 -5.44
N GLY A 168 -12.50 15.24 -4.40
CA GLY A 168 -11.22 15.12 -3.69
C GLY A 168 -10.98 13.70 -3.15
N TRP A 169 -12.05 12.99 -2.80
CA TRP A 169 -12.00 11.57 -2.42
C TRP A 169 -11.50 10.67 -3.56
N GLY A 170 -12.02 10.86 -4.77
CA GLY A 170 -11.55 10.15 -5.95
C GLY A 170 -10.08 10.46 -6.28
N LEU A 171 -9.66 11.72 -6.13
CA LEU A 171 -8.27 12.14 -6.37
C LEU A 171 -7.29 11.49 -5.37
N ILE A 172 -7.65 11.36 -4.09
CA ILE A 172 -6.83 10.65 -3.09
C ILE A 172 -6.71 9.15 -3.43
N GLY A 173 -7.79 8.53 -3.90
CA GLY A 173 -7.74 7.14 -4.40
C GLY A 173 -6.77 6.99 -5.57
N ILE A 174 -6.85 7.89 -6.56
CA ILE A 174 -5.96 7.88 -7.74
C ILE A 174 -4.50 8.11 -7.32
N LEU A 175 -4.24 9.09 -6.45
CA LEU A 175 -2.92 9.38 -5.89
C LEU A 175 -2.29 8.11 -5.32
N MET A 176 -3.03 7.40 -4.46
CA MET A 176 -2.53 6.21 -3.79
C MET A 176 -2.31 5.05 -4.76
N ALA A 177 -3.20 4.88 -5.75
CA ALA A 177 -3.05 3.86 -6.78
C ALA A 177 -1.77 4.09 -7.62
N VAL A 178 -1.54 5.32 -8.06
CA VAL A 178 -0.32 5.68 -8.79
C VAL A 178 0.91 5.50 -7.91
N TYR A 179 0.84 5.90 -6.64
CA TYR A 179 1.94 5.70 -5.69
C TYR A 179 2.29 4.22 -5.51
N LEU A 180 1.29 3.34 -5.39
CA LEU A 180 1.50 1.90 -5.27
C LEU A 180 2.18 1.32 -6.51
N VAL A 181 1.71 1.68 -7.71
CA VAL A 181 2.31 1.24 -8.98
C VAL A 181 3.76 1.75 -9.11
N ALA A 182 4.01 3.01 -8.76
CA ALA A 182 5.35 3.58 -8.73
C ALA A 182 6.25 2.83 -7.74
N SER A 183 5.73 2.46 -6.56
CA SER A 183 6.47 1.70 -5.54
C SER A 183 6.87 0.32 -6.05
N ILE A 184 5.96 -0.38 -6.74
CA ILE A 184 6.24 -1.68 -7.35
C ILE A 184 7.32 -1.55 -8.43
N ALA A 185 7.18 -0.56 -9.32
CA ALA A 185 8.15 -0.33 -10.39
C ALA A 185 9.54 0.04 -9.86
N ALA A 186 9.62 0.89 -8.83
CA ALA A 186 10.87 1.28 -8.19
C ALA A 186 11.54 0.08 -7.48
N SER A 187 10.76 -0.76 -6.82
CA SER A 187 11.26 -1.97 -6.14
C SER A 187 11.78 -3.00 -7.13
N ALA A 188 11.04 -3.25 -8.22
CA ALA A 188 11.42 -4.20 -9.27
C ALA A 188 12.75 -3.81 -9.96
N ARG A 189 12.97 -2.51 -10.20
CA ARG A 189 14.22 -2.02 -10.81
C ARG A 189 15.47 -2.28 -9.97
N ARG A 190 15.31 -2.44 -8.66
CA ARG A 190 16.42 -2.57 -7.70
C ARG A 190 16.69 -4.01 -7.29
N GLY A 191 16.04 -4.99 -7.94
CA GLY A 191 16.33 -6.41 -7.75
C GLY A 191 15.87 -6.97 -6.40
N ILE A 192 14.90 -6.31 -5.75
CA ILE A 192 14.20 -6.89 -4.60
C ILE A 192 13.23 -7.93 -5.18
N HIS A 193 13.73 -9.14 -5.41
CA HIS A 193 12.97 -10.33 -5.79
C HIS A 193 13.02 -11.37 -4.67
#